data_AF-B3SE46-F1
#
_entry.id   AF-B3SE46-F1
#
_cell.length_a   1.000
_cell.length_b   1.000
_cell.length_c   1.000
_cell.angle_alpha   90.00
_cell.angle_beta   90.00
_cell.angle_gamma   90.00
#
_symmetry.space_group_name_H-M   'P 1'
#
loop_
_entity.id
_entity.type
_entity.pdbx_description
1 polymer ?
#
loop_
_entity_poly.entity_id
_entity_poly.type
_entity_poly.pdbx_seq_one_letter_code
_entity_poly.pdbx_strand_id
1 'polypeptide(L)'
;TCGNTWNTDSCFVRNGSETNMSGISPSQEFFNARVLGLTPSPAQFGHVRWELALLLLLAWTIIYLCVFKGIKWSGKVVYVTATFPYVVLIILFFRGVTL
;
A
#
# COMPACT_ATOMS: atom_id res chain seq x y z
N THR A 1 6.50 13.69 -1.53
CA THR A 1 7.21 14.91 -1.09
C THR A 1 7.27 14.93 0.43
N CYS A 2 8.16 15.73 1.02
CA CYS A 2 8.36 15.80 2.49
C CYS A 2 7.56 16.93 3.19
N GLY A 3 6.54 17.49 2.55
CA GLY A 3 5.77 18.64 3.07
C GLY A 3 4.41 18.28 3.69
N ASN A 4 4.23 17.06 4.19
CA ASN A 4 2.95 16.62 4.74
C ASN A 4 2.96 16.64 6.27
N THR A 5 1.77 16.64 6.87
CA THR A 5 1.59 16.71 8.34
C THR A 5 2.15 15.53 9.12
N TRP A 6 2.46 14.43 8.45
CA TRP A 6 3.03 13.22 9.04
C TRP A 6 4.54 13.06 8.76
N ASN A 7 5.15 13.99 8.02
CA ASN A 7 6.59 13.94 7.76
C ASN A 7 7.36 14.48 8.97
N THR A 8 8.50 13.86 9.26
CA THR A 8 9.47 14.31 10.25
C THR A 8 10.63 15.04 9.58
N ASP A 9 11.50 15.66 10.39
CA ASP A 9 12.72 16.33 9.92
C ASP A 9 13.71 15.36 9.25
N SER A 10 13.52 14.05 9.43
CA SER A 10 14.33 13.01 8.80
C SER A 10 13.91 12.68 7.36
N CYS A 11 12.80 13.24 6.87
CA CYS A 11 12.34 13.06 5.50
C CYS A 11 13.27 13.75 4.49
N PHE A 12 13.73 13.02 3.48
CA PHE A 12 14.63 13.56 2.47
C PHE A 12 14.17 13.26 1.04
N VAL A 13 14.15 14.30 0.19
CA VAL A 13 13.97 14.18 -1.27
C VAL A 13 15.31 14.44 -1.94
N ARG A 14 15.80 13.48 -2.74
CA ARG A 14 17.05 13.64 -3.48
C ARG A 14 16.90 14.68 -4.60
N ASN A 15 17.41 15.89 -4.36
CA ASN A 15 17.53 16.97 -5.34
C ASN A 15 19.02 17.24 -5.63
N GLY A 16 19.65 16.47 -6.52
CA GLY A 16 21.07 16.68 -6.86
C GLY A 16 22.07 16.30 -5.75
N SER A 17 23.27 16.91 -5.78
CA SER A 17 24.51 16.58 -5.04
C SER A 17 24.47 16.81 -3.51
N GLU A 18 23.34 16.55 -2.86
CA GLU A 18 23.28 16.46 -1.39
C GLU A 18 23.21 14.99 -0.97
N THR A 19 24.34 14.47 -0.52
CA THR A 19 24.51 13.11 0.01
C THR A 19 24.22 13.09 1.51
N ASN A 20 23.05 13.58 1.95
CA ASN A 20 22.58 13.25 3.30
C ASN A 20 21.99 11.84 3.26
N MET A 21 22.90 10.86 3.32
CA MET A 21 22.64 9.43 3.16
C MET A 21 21.93 8.79 4.38
N SER A 22 21.64 9.58 5.42
CA SER A 22 20.96 9.14 6.65
C SER A 22 19.47 9.50 6.71
N GLY A 23 18.89 10.10 5.67
CA GLY A 23 17.48 10.49 5.63
C GLY A 23 16.54 9.35 5.20
N ILE A 24 15.27 9.40 5.64
CA ILE A 24 14.22 8.46 5.26
C ILE A 24 13.56 8.95 3.97
N SER A 25 13.33 8.04 3.01
CA SER A 25 12.63 8.39 1.78
C SER A 25 11.16 8.77 2.06
N PRO A 26 10.57 9.72 1.32
CA PRO A 26 9.21 10.17 1.55
C PRO A 26 8.17 9.06 1.39
N SER A 27 8.44 8.07 0.53
CA SER A 27 7.58 6.89 0.36
C SER A 27 7.64 5.95 1.56
N GLN A 28 8.84 5.71 2.09
CA GLN A 28 9.03 4.87 3.28
C GLN A 28 8.38 5.51 4.51
N GLU A 29 8.56 6.82 4.69
CA GLU A 29 7.96 7.52 5.82
C GLU A 29 6.43 7.61 5.71
N PHE A 30 5.91 7.86 4.51
CA PHE A 30 4.47 7.78 4.26
C PHE A 30 3.90 6.41 4.66
N PHE A 31 4.57 5.33 4.28
CA PHE A 31 4.11 4.00 4.63
C PHE A 31 4.18 3.74 6.15
N ASN A 32 5.30 4.08 6.79
CA ASN A 32 5.51 3.79 8.21
C ASN A 32 4.68 4.67 9.14
N ALA A 33 4.70 5.99 8.93
CA ALA A 33 4.06 6.95 9.81
C ALA A 33 2.57 7.15 9.47
N ARG A 34 2.24 7.31 8.18
CA ARG A 34 0.86 7.61 7.78
C ARG A 34 0.03 6.36 7.55
N VAL A 35 0.52 5.36 6.81
CA VAL A 35 -0.27 4.16 6.46
C VAL A 35 -0.30 3.14 7.60
N LEU A 36 0.83 2.80 8.19
CA LEU A 36 0.91 1.82 9.26
C LEU A 36 0.67 2.43 10.64
N GLY A 37 1.22 3.63 10.88
CA GLY A 37 1.21 4.26 12.20
C GLY A 37 2.06 3.49 13.20
N LEU A 38 3.31 3.17 12.82
CA LEU A 38 4.21 2.39 13.66
C LEU A 38 4.50 3.09 14.99
N THR A 39 4.46 2.31 16.07
CA THR A 39 4.93 2.74 17.39
C THR A 39 6.43 2.47 17.55
N PRO A 40 7.13 3.24 18.40
CA PRO A 40 8.58 3.10 18.59
C PRO A 40 8.99 1.80 19.30
N SER A 41 8.05 1.08 19.93
CA SER A 41 8.32 -0.16 20.64
C SER A 41 7.20 -1.19 20.44
N PRO A 42 7.52 -2.48 20.20
CA PRO A 42 6.54 -3.55 20.05
C PRO A 42 5.76 -3.84 21.33
N ALA A 43 6.27 -3.43 22.51
CA ALA A 43 5.55 -3.55 23.77
C ALA A 43 4.42 -2.52 23.92
N GLN A 44 4.42 -1.47 23.09
CA GLN A 44 3.39 -0.45 23.07
C GLN A 44 2.47 -0.71 21.88
N PHE A 45 1.33 -1.35 22.15
CA PHE A 45 0.26 -1.43 21.17
C PHE A 45 -0.29 -0.01 20.93
N GLY A 46 -0.12 0.48 19.70
CA GLY A 46 -0.69 1.75 19.28
C GLY A 46 -2.21 1.70 19.17
N HIS A 47 -2.80 2.79 18.69
CA HIS A 47 -4.24 2.85 18.44
C HIS A 47 -4.61 2.16 17.12
N VAL A 48 -5.81 1.60 17.06
CA VAL A 48 -6.36 1.03 15.82
C VAL A 48 -6.62 2.15 14.81
N ARG A 49 -5.97 2.08 13.64
CA ARG A 49 -6.22 3.00 12.53
C ARG A 49 -7.57 2.67 11.89
N TRP A 50 -8.58 3.50 12.12
CA TRP A 50 -9.94 3.31 11.61
C TRP A 50 -10.02 3.14 10.09
N GLU A 51 -9.17 3.84 9.34
CA GLU A 51 -9.07 3.69 7.88
C GLU A 51 -8.73 2.25 7.46
N LEU A 52 -7.77 1.61 8.14
CA LEU A 52 -7.38 0.22 7.90
C LEU A 52 -8.46 -0.76 8.36
N ALA A 53 -9.10 -0.49 9.50
CA ALA A 53 -10.19 -1.32 10.00
C ALA A 53 -11.38 -1.34 9.03
N LEU A 54 -11.76 -0.18 8.48
CA LEU A 54 -12.81 -0.07 7.48
C LEU A 54 -12.42 -0.75 6.16
N LEU A 55 -11.17 -0.59 5.72
CA LEU A 55 -10.67 -1.26 4.52
C LEU A 55 -10.69 -2.79 4.68
N LEU A 56 -10.33 -3.29 5.87
CA LEU A 56 -10.39 -4.70 6.20
C LEU A 56 -11.83 -5.23 6.20
N LEU A 57 -12.75 -4.49 6.82
CA LEU A 57 -14.18 -4.85 6.83
C LEU A 57 -14.75 -4.87 5.40
N LEU A 58 -14.38 -3.90 4.58
CA LEU A 58 -14.78 -3.84 3.17
C LEU A 58 -14.24 -5.06 2.40
N ALA A 59 -12.96 -5.41 2.58
CA ALA A 59 -12.36 -6.58 1.95
C ALA A 59 -13.09 -7.89 2.33
N TRP A 60 -13.38 -8.09 3.61
CA TRP A 60 -14.16 -9.23 4.09
C TRP A 60 -15.57 -9.27 3.50
N THR A 61 -16.23 -8.11 3.41
CA THR A 61 -17.56 -8.00 2.81
C THR A 61 -17.52 -8.40 1.32
N ILE A 62 -16.52 -7.94 0.57
CA ILE A 62 -16.34 -8.32 -0.84
C ILE A 62 -16.12 -9.83 -0.97
N ILE A 63 -15.23 -10.41 -0.16
CA ILE A 63 -14.97 -11.86 -0.16
C ILE A 63 -16.26 -12.63 0.13
N TYR A 64 -17.03 -12.20 1.13
CA TYR A 64 -18.32 -12.80 1.46
C TYR A 64 -19.29 -12.74 0.27
N LEU A 65 -19.43 -11.58 -0.37
CA LEU A 65 -20.31 -11.41 -1.54
C LEU A 65 -19.89 -12.28 -2.73
N CYS A 66 -18.58 -12.44 -2.95
CA CYS A 66 -18.05 -13.33 -4.00
C CYS A 66 -18.44 -14.80 -3.78
N VAL A 67 -18.50 -15.25 -2.53
CA VAL A 67 -18.80 -16.64 -2.18
C VAL A 67 -20.31 -16.87 -2.02
N PHE A 68 -21.06 -15.89 -1.50
CA PHE A 68 -22.47 -16.03 -1.12
C PHE A 68 -23.39 -16.45 -2.28
N LYS A 69 -23.12 -15.98 -3.50
CA LYS A 69 -23.89 -16.32 -4.71
C LYS A 69 -23.48 -17.66 -5.35
N GLY A 70 -22.53 -18.38 -4.75
CA GLY A 70 -22.06 -19.70 -5.17
C GLY A 70 -20.93 -19.71 -6.19
N ILE A 71 -20.38 -20.89 -6.44
CA ILE A 71 -19.15 -21.12 -7.22
C ILE A 71 -19.28 -20.66 -8.68
N LYS A 72 -20.49 -20.71 -9.27
CA LYS A 72 -20.74 -20.25 -10.65
C LYS A 72 -20.56 -18.73 -10.80
N TRP A 73 -20.88 -17.96 -9.77
CA TRP A 73 -20.67 -16.51 -9.73
C TRP A 73 -19.23 -16.17 -9.31
N SER A 74 -18.71 -16.85 -8.28
CA SER A 74 -17.32 -16.71 -7.84
C SER A 74 -16.34 -16.96 -8.99
N GLY A 75 -16.56 -18.00 -9.80
CA GLY A 75 -15.73 -18.31 -10.97
C GLY A 75 -15.66 -17.17 -11.98
N LYS A 76 -16.78 -16.45 -12.23
CA LYS A 76 -16.80 -15.27 -13.10
C LYS A 76 -15.93 -14.12 -12.58
N VAL A 77 -15.99 -13.87 -11.27
CA VAL A 77 -15.16 -12.84 -10.63
C VAL A 77 -13.69 -13.23 -10.66
N VAL A 78 -13.39 -14.50 -10.40
CA VAL A 78 -12.03 -15.05 -10.42
C VAL A 78 -11.36 -14.89 -11.79
N TYR A 79 -12.08 -15.05 -12.90
CA TYR A 79 -11.48 -14.80 -14.22
C TYR A 79 -10.93 -13.39 -14.35
N VAL A 80 -11.57 -12.38 -13.76
CA VAL A 80 -11.07 -10.99 -13.76
C VAL A 80 -9.91 -10.84 -12.78
N THR A 81 -10.08 -11.27 -11.53
CA THR A 81 -9.06 -11.07 -10.49
C THR A 81 -7.78 -11.88 -10.73
N ALA A 82 -7.88 -13.03 -11.40
CA ALA A 82 -6.72 -13.86 -11.75
C ALA A 82 -6.01 -13.37 -13.02
N THR A 83 -6.71 -12.76 -13.98
CA THR A 83 -6.09 -12.23 -15.21
C THR A 83 -5.49 -10.84 -15.03
N PHE A 84 -6.08 -10.01 -14.17
CA PHE A 84 -5.62 -8.63 -13.92
C PHE A 84 -4.13 -8.51 -13.56
N PRO A 85 -3.54 -9.33 -12.65
CA PRO A 85 -2.12 -9.28 -12.34
C PRO A 85 -1.22 -9.46 -13.58
N TYR A 86 -1.59 -10.35 -14.50
CA TYR A 86 -0.82 -10.57 -15.73
C TYR A 86 -0.83 -9.34 -16.63
N VAL A 87 -1.98 -8.67 -16.77
CA VAL A 87 -2.10 -7.43 -17.55
C VAL A 87 -1.21 -6.34 -16.94
N VAL A 88 -1.23 -6.16 -15.62
CA VAL A 88 -0.37 -5.20 -14.92
C VAL A 88 1.10 -5.54 -15.13
N LEU A 89 1.49 -6.81 -15.01
CA LEU A 89 2.86 -7.26 -15.24
C LEU A 89 3.34 -6.97 -16.68
N ILE A 90 2.50 -7.21 -17.68
CA ILE A 90 2.83 -6.91 -19.08
C ILE A 90 3.05 -5.39 -19.27
N ILE A 91 2.16 -4.55 -18.73
CA ILE A 91 2.31 -3.08 -18.83
C ILE A 91 3.58 -2.62 -18.10
N LEU A 92 3.84 -3.13 -16.89
CA LEU A 92 5.03 -2.82 -16.13
C LEU A 92 6.31 -3.32 -16.81
N PHE A 93 6.26 -4.47 -17.48
CA PHE A 93 7.37 -5.02 -18.26
C PHE A 93 7.77 -4.08 -19.39
N PHE A 94 6.81 -3.70 -20.25
CA PHE A 94 7.11 -2.78 -21.35
C PHE A 94 7.59 -1.43 -20.82
N ARG A 95 6.90 -0.86 -19.82
CA ARG A 95 7.33 0.38 -19.19
C ARG A 95 8.76 0.29 -18.65
N GLY A 96 9.10 -0.81 -18.00
CA GLY A 96 10.42 -1.05 -17.41
C GLY A 96 11.53 -1.23 -18.44
N VAL A 97 11.22 -1.77 -19.64
CA VAL A 97 12.18 -1.89 -20.74
C VAL A 97 12.37 -0.55 -21.47
N THR A 98 11.34 0.30 -21.51
CA THR A 98 11.40 1.61 -22.19
C THR A 98 11.93 2.76 -21.34
N LEU A 99 12.02 2.57 -20.01
CA LEU A 99 12.57 3.53 -19.05
C LEU A 99 14.08 3.35 -18.91
#